data_AF-A0A392PQ26-F1
#
_entry.id   AF-A0A392PQ26-F1
#
_cell.length_a   1.000
_cell.length_b   1.000
_cell.length_c   1.000
_cell.angle_alpha   90.00
_cell.angle_beta   90.00
_cell.angle_gamma   90.00
#
_symmetry.space_group_name_H-M   'P 1'
#
loop_
_entity.id
_entity.type
_entity.pdbx_description
1 polymer ?
#
loop_
_entity_poly.entity_id
_entity_poly.type
_entity_poly.pdbx_seq_one_letter_code
_entity_poly.pdbx_strand_id
1 'polypeptide(L)'
;MQILRTYEEATGQEINLTKSEVFFSRNLSTAAKEDLSRIMGVRHVLGTGNYLGLPSMVGRKKKDIFAYIKDRVWKRINSWRGRALSKAGKEIMIKSVLQAIPSYVMSVYLLPETTIKEIERMMNSFWWGGGAHNQGIRWLAWDRMAYPKALGGMGFRDLHSFNLAMIAKQGWNIMTKPHTLVAKLYKARYFPNSSLFDSQLGHNPSYAWR
;
A
#
# COMPACT_ATOMS: atom_id res chain seq x y z
N MET A 1 14.18 -25.32 -15.26
CA MET A 1 12.69 -25.41 -15.34
C MET A 1 12.15 -26.83 -15.16
N GLN A 2 12.98 -27.85 -14.96
CA GLN A 2 12.52 -29.24 -14.86
C GLN A 2 11.57 -29.50 -13.69
N ILE A 3 11.87 -28.96 -12.50
CA ILE A 3 11.01 -29.07 -11.30
C ILE A 3 9.60 -28.51 -11.55
N LEU A 4 9.52 -27.35 -12.22
CA LEU A 4 8.25 -26.71 -12.52
C LEU A 4 7.45 -27.54 -13.53
N ARG A 5 8.09 -28.08 -14.57
CA ARG A 5 7.42 -28.99 -15.51
C ARG A 5 6.93 -30.27 -14.85
N THR A 6 7.74 -30.88 -13.98
CA THR A 6 7.31 -32.05 -13.21
C THR A 6 6.10 -31.75 -12.33
N TYR A 7 6.03 -30.55 -11.74
CA TYR A 7 4.84 -30.10 -11.01
C TYR A 7 3.63 -29.91 -11.94
N GLU A 8 3.80 -29.28 -13.10
CA GLU A 8 2.74 -29.08 -14.09
C GLU A 8 2.16 -30.42 -14.58
N GLU A 9 3.04 -31.37 -14.93
CA GLU A 9 2.68 -32.72 -15.36
C GLU A 9 1.98 -33.52 -14.25
N ALA A 10 2.46 -33.43 -13.01
CA ALA A 10 1.88 -34.15 -11.89
C ALA A 10 0.54 -33.57 -11.42
N THR A 11 0.34 -32.26 -11.51
CA THR A 11 -0.87 -31.58 -11.02
C THR A 11 -1.90 -31.28 -12.10
N GLY A 12 -1.52 -31.33 -13.37
CA GLY A 12 -2.34 -30.87 -14.51
C GLY A 12 -2.52 -29.34 -14.55
N GLN A 13 -1.75 -28.58 -13.77
CA GLN A 13 -1.76 -27.12 -13.78
C GLN A 13 -0.68 -26.58 -14.72
N GLU A 14 -0.89 -25.39 -15.29
CA GLU A 14 0.10 -24.72 -16.15
C GLU A 14 0.49 -23.37 -15.56
N ILE A 15 1.79 -23.05 -15.59
CA ILE A 15 2.32 -21.78 -15.11
C ILE A 15 2.06 -20.70 -16.16
N ASN A 16 1.38 -19.65 -15.72
CA ASN A 16 1.21 -18.47 -16.55
C ASN A 16 2.51 -17.65 -16.61
N LEU A 17 3.32 -17.89 -17.63
CA LEU A 17 4.59 -17.19 -17.86
C LEU A 17 4.41 -15.68 -18.11
N THR A 18 3.25 -15.25 -18.63
CA THR A 18 2.95 -13.83 -18.85
C THR A 18 2.70 -13.05 -17.56
N LYS A 19 2.22 -13.73 -16.50
CA LYS A 19 2.06 -13.18 -15.16
C LYS A 19 3.27 -13.42 -14.27
N SER A 20 4.22 -14.23 -14.72
CA SER A 20 5.43 -14.58 -13.98
C SER A 20 6.55 -13.62 -14.33
N GLU A 21 7.22 -13.13 -13.29
CA GLU A 21 8.29 -12.15 -13.43
C GLU A 21 9.51 -12.61 -12.64
N VAL A 22 10.70 -12.28 -13.14
CA VAL A 22 11.95 -12.47 -12.41
C VAL A 22 12.55 -11.12 -12.04
N PHE A 23 13.06 -11.05 -10.81
CA PHE A 23 13.88 -9.96 -10.33
C PHE A 23 15.32 -10.45 -10.10
N PHE A 24 16.28 -9.71 -10.64
CA PHE A 24 17.71 -9.99 -10.46
C PHE A 24 18.39 -8.93 -9.61
N SER A 25 19.45 -9.32 -8.90
CA SER A 25 20.34 -8.39 -8.20
C SER A 25 20.92 -7.35 -9.16
N ARG A 26 21.18 -6.14 -8.63
CA ARG A 26 21.87 -5.08 -9.37
C ARG A 26 23.28 -5.47 -9.80
N ASN A 27 23.89 -6.44 -9.11
CA ASN A 27 25.26 -6.90 -9.35
C ASN A 27 25.39 -7.82 -10.56
N LEU A 28 24.29 -8.26 -11.18
CA LEU A 28 24.34 -9.01 -12.44
C LEU A 28 24.51 -8.08 -13.64
N SER A 29 25.32 -8.48 -14.61
CA SER A 29 25.42 -7.82 -15.92
C SER A 29 24.08 -7.88 -16.67
N THR A 30 23.81 -6.90 -17.53
CA THR A 30 22.57 -6.88 -18.33
C THR A 30 22.45 -8.09 -19.25
N ALA A 31 23.56 -8.51 -19.87
CA ALA A 31 23.62 -9.71 -20.71
C ALA A 31 23.20 -10.96 -19.93
N ALA A 32 23.74 -11.17 -18.72
CA ALA A 32 23.36 -12.30 -17.88
C ALA A 32 21.88 -12.27 -17.46
N LYS A 33 21.31 -11.07 -17.23
CA LYS A 33 19.88 -10.93 -16.91
C LYS A 33 19.00 -11.33 -18.09
N GLU A 34 19.35 -10.89 -19.29
CA GLU A 34 18.62 -11.23 -20.53
C GLU A 34 18.70 -12.72 -20.83
N ASP A 35 19.88 -13.32 -20.70
CA ASP A 35 20.08 -14.76 -20.88
C ASP A 35 19.24 -15.57 -19.89
N LEU A 36 19.28 -15.23 -18.60
CA LEU A 36 18.49 -15.92 -17.58
C LEU A 36 16.98 -15.71 -17.80
N SER A 37 16.55 -14.50 -18.18
CA SER A 37 15.16 -14.21 -18.51
C SER A 37 14.67 -15.06 -19.69
N ARG A 38 15.51 -15.21 -20.72
CA ARG A 38 15.26 -16.04 -21.91
C ARG A 38 15.20 -17.52 -21.58
N ILE A 39 16.15 -18.03 -20.78
CA ILE A 39 16.19 -19.44 -20.35
C ILE A 39 14.92 -19.81 -19.56
N MET A 40 14.43 -18.88 -18.72
CA MET A 40 13.24 -19.12 -17.90
C MET A 40 11.92 -18.80 -18.62
N GLY A 41 11.95 -18.09 -19.75
CA GLY A 41 10.75 -17.70 -20.49
C GLY A 41 9.85 -16.68 -19.76
N VAL A 42 10.40 -15.95 -18.77
CA VAL A 42 9.67 -14.97 -17.97
C VAL A 42 10.20 -13.57 -18.22
N ARG A 43 9.38 -12.55 -17.95
CA ARG A 43 9.77 -11.15 -18.11
C ARG A 43 10.67 -10.70 -16.96
N HIS A 44 11.83 -10.13 -17.28
CA HIS A 44 12.64 -9.40 -16.30
C HIS A 44 12.01 -8.02 -16.00
N VAL A 45 11.82 -7.70 -14.72
CA VAL A 45 11.28 -6.41 -14.26
C VAL A 45 12.26 -5.67 -13.35
N LEU A 46 12.43 -4.37 -13.60
CA LEU A 46 13.30 -3.49 -12.83
C LEU A 46 12.69 -3.04 -11.50
N GLY A 47 11.37 -3.12 -11.37
CA GLY A 47 10.60 -2.69 -10.21
C GLY A 47 9.53 -3.72 -9.92
N THR A 48 9.57 -4.28 -8.72
CA THR A 48 8.68 -5.35 -8.26
C THR A 48 7.23 -4.97 -8.40
N GLY A 49 6.47 -5.85 -9.04
CA GLY A 49 5.02 -5.81 -9.03
C GLY A 49 4.42 -5.88 -7.62
N ASN A 50 3.10 -5.82 -7.57
CA ASN A 50 2.36 -5.95 -6.32
C ASN A 50 2.10 -7.43 -6.03
N TYR A 51 2.49 -7.90 -4.85
CA TYR A 51 2.09 -9.19 -4.33
C TYR A 51 0.97 -9.02 -3.31
N LEU A 52 -0.17 -9.67 -3.57
CA LEU A 52 -1.38 -9.55 -2.74
C LEU A 52 -1.83 -8.10 -2.47
N GLY A 53 -1.52 -7.17 -3.38
CA GLY A 53 -1.89 -5.75 -3.25
C GLY A 53 -0.91 -4.89 -2.46
N LEU A 54 0.23 -5.45 -2.03
CA LEU A 54 1.36 -4.74 -1.44
C LEU A 54 2.55 -4.74 -2.40
N PRO A 55 3.38 -3.68 -2.40
CA PRO A 55 4.62 -3.70 -3.16
C PRO A 55 5.56 -4.77 -2.61
N SER A 56 6.05 -5.68 -3.46
CA SER A 56 6.94 -6.77 -3.03
C SER A 56 8.32 -6.25 -2.62
N MET A 57 8.77 -5.12 -3.15
CA MET A 57 9.91 -4.37 -2.64
C MET A 57 9.62 -2.88 -2.60
N VAL A 58 10.08 -2.24 -1.52
CA VAL A 58 10.03 -0.79 -1.37
C VAL A 58 11.44 -0.21 -1.54
N GLY A 59 11.69 0.34 -2.73
CA GLY A 59 12.94 1.00 -3.09
C GLY A 59 13.02 2.48 -2.67
N ARG A 60 14.03 3.19 -3.19
CA ARG A 60 14.31 4.60 -2.84
C ARG A 60 13.18 5.56 -3.23
N LYS A 61 12.51 5.30 -4.37
CA LYS A 61 11.41 6.15 -4.88
C LYS A 61 10.06 5.73 -4.28
N LYS A 62 9.88 5.98 -2.98
CA LYS A 62 8.68 5.57 -2.22
C LYS A 62 7.38 6.12 -2.80
N LYS A 63 7.38 7.37 -3.28
CA LYS A 63 6.20 8.02 -3.86
C LYS A 63 5.67 7.27 -5.07
N ASP A 64 6.56 6.86 -5.97
CA ASP A 64 6.21 6.12 -7.19
C ASP A 64 5.65 4.74 -6.86
N ILE A 65 6.25 4.08 -5.86
CA ILE A 65 5.84 2.74 -5.42
C ILE A 65 4.42 2.76 -4.85
N PHE A 66 4.04 3.79 -4.10
CA PHE A 66 2.69 3.91 -3.52
C PHE A 66 1.70 4.69 -4.42
N ALA A 67 2.12 5.12 -5.61
CA ALA A 67 1.27 5.88 -6.53
C ALA A 67 0.01 5.10 -6.94
N TYR A 68 0.08 3.76 -7.02
CA TYR A 68 -1.08 2.93 -7.36
C TYR A 68 -2.26 3.08 -6.38
N ILE A 69 -2.00 3.44 -5.12
CA ILE A 69 -3.05 3.68 -4.12
C ILE A 69 -3.86 4.89 -4.53
N LYS A 70 -3.17 5.97 -4.90
CA LYS A 70 -3.79 7.18 -5.42
C LYS A 70 -4.60 6.88 -6.68
N ASP A 71 -4.05 6.09 -7.59
CA ASP A 71 -4.75 5.73 -8.83
C ASP A 71 -6.04 4.93 -8.56
N ARG A 72 -6.03 4.03 -7.57
CA ARG A 72 -7.24 3.30 -7.15
C ARG A 72 -8.30 4.23 -6.58
N VAL A 73 -7.91 5.19 -5.73
CA VAL A 73 -8.81 6.23 -5.20
C VAL A 73 -9.38 7.07 -6.35
N TRP A 74 -8.52 7.50 -7.29
CA TRP A 74 -8.91 8.30 -8.45
C TRP A 74 -9.93 7.56 -9.33
N LYS A 75 -9.67 6.29 -9.67
CA LYS A 75 -10.58 5.46 -10.46
C LYS A 75 -11.95 5.33 -9.80
N ARG A 76 -12.01 5.16 -8.47
CA ARG A 76 -13.28 5.10 -7.74
C ARG A 76 -14.03 6.43 -7.79
N ILE A 77 -13.36 7.55 -7.50
CA ILE A 77 -13.94 8.89 -7.60
C ILE A 77 -14.52 9.12 -9.01
N ASN A 78 -13.77 8.80 -10.05
CA ASN A 78 -14.21 8.99 -11.44
C ASN A 78 -15.39 8.11 -11.82
N SER A 79 -15.44 6.87 -11.33
CA SER A 79 -16.59 5.98 -11.55
C SER A 79 -17.90 6.52 -10.97
N TRP A 80 -17.83 7.50 -10.06
CA TRP A 80 -18.99 8.12 -9.43
C TRP A 80 -19.30 9.52 -9.95
N ARG A 81 -18.44 10.13 -10.78
CA ARG A 81 -18.66 11.49 -11.31
C ARG A 81 -19.95 11.62 -12.14
N GLY A 82 -20.34 10.57 -12.85
CA GLY A 82 -21.59 10.53 -13.62
C GLY A 82 -22.85 10.28 -12.79
N ARG A 83 -22.73 10.07 -11.47
CA ARG A 83 -23.87 9.77 -10.59
C ARG A 83 -24.30 11.03 -9.85
N ALA A 84 -25.59 11.32 -9.85
CA ALA A 84 -26.19 12.35 -8.99
C ALA A 84 -26.19 11.86 -7.53
N LEU A 85 -25.17 12.23 -6.76
CA LEU A 85 -25.01 11.84 -5.36
C LEU A 85 -25.39 12.97 -4.43
N SER A 86 -26.24 12.69 -3.45
CA SER A 86 -26.49 13.57 -2.33
C SER A 86 -25.23 13.75 -1.47
N LYS A 87 -25.18 14.81 -0.65
CA LYS A 87 -24.06 15.02 0.29
C LYS A 87 -23.91 13.85 1.27
N ALA A 88 -25.02 13.32 1.78
CA ALA A 88 -25.02 12.11 2.61
C ALA A 88 -24.43 10.90 1.87
N GLY A 89 -24.80 10.70 0.59
CA GLY A 89 -24.24 9.64 -0.24
C GLY A 89 -22.73 9.77 -0.43
N LYS A 90 -22.23 10.99 -0.67
CA LYS A 90 -20.78 11.25 -0.75
C LYS A 90 -20.06 10.98 0.56
N GLU A 91 -20.67 11.30 1.71
CA GLU A 91 -20.07 11.05 3.03
C GLU A 91 -19.84 9.56 3.22
N ILE A 92 -20.87 8.75 2.91
CA ILE A 92 -20.80 7.29 2.99
C ILE A 92 -19.71 6.77 2.07
N MET A 93 -19.67 7.17 0.80
CA MET A 93 -18.65 6.73 -0.16
C MET A 93 -17.22 7.02 0.29
N ILE A 94 -16.98 8.21 0.87
CA ILE A 94 -15.67 8.56 1.41
C ILE A 94 -15.30 7.63 2.56
N LYS A 95 -16.19 7.45 3.54
CA LYS A 95 -15.92 6.69 4.77
C LYS A 95 -15.79 5.19 4.52
N SER A 96 -16.70 4.61 3.75
CA SER A 96 -16.77 3.16 3.56
C SER A 96 -15.86 2.65 2.44
N VAL A 97 -15.62 3.46 1.41
CA VAL A 97 -14.84 3.03 0.24
C VAL A 97 -13.50 3.74 0.15
N LEU A 98 -13.47 5.07 0.04
CA LEU A 98 -12.20 5.77 -0.25
C LEU A 98 -11.18 5.65 0.88
N GLN A 99 -11.61 5.78 2.14
CA GLN A 99 -10.75 5.60 3.31
C GLN A 99 -10.35 4.14 3.55
N ALA A 100 -11.15 3.18 3.05
CA ALA A 100 -10.84 1.76 3.17
C ALA A 100 -9.74 1.31 2.20
N ILE A 101 -9.66 1.90 0.99
CA ILE A 101 -8.67 1.54 -0.05
C ILE A 101 -7.22 1.50 0.47
N PRO A 102 -6.68 2.54 1.13
CA PRO A 102 -5.31 2.52 1.62
C PRO A 102 -5.15 1.68 2.90
N SER A 103 -6.22 1.27 3.58
CA SER A 103 -6.16 0.69 4.94
C SER A 103 -5.28 -0.56 5.02
N TYR A 104 -5.36 -1.43 4.02
CA TYR A 104 -4.53 -2.64 3.99
C TYR A 104 -3.04 -2.32 3.88
N VAL A 105 -2.66 -1.36 3.03
CA VAL A 105 -1.25 -0.96 2.86
C VAL A 105 -0.75 -0.24 4.11
N MET A 106 -1.55 0.64 4.68
CA MET A 106 -1.24 1.37 5.91
C MET A 106 -1.12 0.45 7.13
N SER A 107 -1.68 -0.77 7.08
CA SER A 107 -1.52 -1.76 8.15
C SER A 107 -0.13 -2.41 8.19
N VAL A 108 0.67 -2.23 7.12
CA VAL A 108 2.01 -2.82 6.97
C VAL A 108 3.09 -1.74 6.81
N TYR A 109 2.75 -0.62 6.17
CA TYR A 109 3.70 0.41 5.80
C TYR A 109 3.26 1.79 6.29
N LEU A 110 4.22 2.61 6.72
CA LEU A 110 4.00 4.04 6.89
C LEU A 110 4.04 4.70 5.52
N LEU A 111 2.91 5.20 5.02
CA LEU A 111 2.88 5.85 3.73
C LEU A 111 3.58 7.22 3.79
N PRO A 112 4.26 7.64 2.70
CA PRO A 112 4.78 9.00 2.62
C PRO A 112 3.67 10.02 2.83
N GLU A 113 3.93 11.03 3.66
CA GLU A 113 2.95 12.08 3.99
C GLU A 113 2.47 12.81 2.74
N THR A 114 3.34 12.97 1.74
CA THR A 114 2.98 13.55 0.43
C THR A 114 1.91 12.72 -0.29
N THR A 115 2.01 11.39 -0.28
CA THR A 115 1.01 10.49 -0.87
C THR A 115 -0.31 10.58 -0.11
N ILE A 116 -0.27 10.63 1.22
CA ILE A 116 -1.45 10.80 2.07
C ILE A 116 -2.16 12.12 1.73
N LYS A 117 -1.42 13.25 1.76
CA LYS A 117 -1.95 14.58 1.44
C LYS A 117 -2.54 14.66 0.03
N GLU A 118 -1.94 13.99 -0.96
CA GLU A 118 -2.50 13.89 -2.31
C GLU A 118 -3.86 13.16 -2.32
N ILE A 119 -3.99 12.04 -1.60
CA ILE A 119 -5.24 11.27 -1.48
C ILE A 119 -6.32 12.10 -0.75
N GLU A 120 -5.96 12.78 0.34
CA GLU A 120 -6.88 13.63 1.10
C GLU A 120 -7.37 14.82 0.28
N ARG A 121 -6.50 15.45 -0.52
CA ARG A 121 -6.90 16.49 -1.48
C ARG A 121 -7.91 15.95 -2.50
N MET A 122 -7.74 14.73 -2.98
CA MET A 122 -8.69 14.10 -3.90
C MET A 122 -10.05 13.83 -3.25
N MET A 123 -10.05 13.30 -2.02
CA MET A 123 -11.30 13.10 -1.26
C MET A 123 -12.00 14.43 -0.97
N ASN A 124 -11.24 15.47 -0.60
CA ASN A 124 -11.77 16.82 -0.38
C ASN A 124 -12.39 17.41 -1.66
N SER A 125 -11.70 17.22 -2.79
CA SER A 125 -12.20 17.63 -4.10
C SER A 125 -13.49 16.90 -4.50
N PHE A 126 -13.62 15.62 -4.17
CA PHE A 126 -14.83 14.84 -4.43
C PHE A 126 -16.00 15.27 -3.54
N TRP A 127 -15.74 15.61 -2.28
CA TRP A 127 -16.73 16.10 -1.32
C TRP A 127 -17.36 17.42 -1.76
N TRP A 128 -16.51 18.42 -2.06
CA TRP A 128 -16.96 19.76 -2.44
C TRP A 128 -17.33 19.92 -3.91
N GLY A 129 -16.71 19.14 -4.80
CA GLY A 129 -16.99 19.19 -6.23
C GLY A 129 -18.41 18.72 -6.57
N GLY A 130 -18.90 19.09 -7.75
CA GLY A 130 -20.17 18.65 -8.30
C GLY A 130 -20.15 18.53 -9.83
N GLY A 131 -21.14 17.82 -10.37
CA GLY A 131 -21.31 17.61 -11.82
C GLY A 131 -20.21 16.79 -12.51
N ALA A 132 -20.32 16.66 -13.83
CA ALA A 132 -19.39 15.86 -14.64
C ALA A 132 -17.93 16.33 -14.54
N HIS A 133 -17.70 17.64 -14.34
CA HIS A 133 -16.37 18.26 -14.31
C HIS A 133 -15.77 18.39 -12.90
N ASN A 134 -16.46 17.93 -11.84
CA ASN A 134 -16.03 18.07 -10.44
C ASN A 134 -15.65 19.53 -10.09
N GLN A 135 -16.45 20.47 -10.59
CA GLN A 135 -16.33 21.90 -10.35
C GLN A 135 -17.04 22.21 -9.03
N GLY A 136 -16.38 22.90 -8.10
CA GLY A 136 -16.97 23.25 -6.81
C GLY A 136 -15.96 23.93 -5.89
N ILE A 137 -16.43 24.95 -5.18
CA ILE A 137 -15.61 25.70 -4.22
C ILE A 137 -15.33 24.81 -3.00
N ARG A 138 -14.05 24.71 -2.63
CA ARG A 138 -13.63 23.99 -1.42
C ARG A 138 -13.79 24.92 -0.22
N TRP A 139 -14.91 24.81 0.47
CA TRP A 139 -15.24 25.67 1.61
C TRP A 139 -14.41 25.36 2.87
N LEU A 140 -13.90 24.13 2.99
CA LEU A 140 -13.15 23.71 4.18
C LEU A 140 -11.96 22.81 3.81
N ALA A 141 -10.86 22.99 4.53
CA ALA A 141 -9.69 22.12 4.44
C ALA A 141 -10.00 20.72 5.00
N TRP A 142 -9.28 19.71 4.49
CA TRP A 142 -9.51 18.31 4.90
C TRP A 142 -9.28 18.10 6.39
N ASP A 143 -8.22 18.68 6.96
CA ASP A 143 -7.86 18.55 8.38
C ASP A 143 -9.01 18.97 9.31
N ARG A 144 -9.76 20.02 8.94
CA ARG A 144 -10.95 20.47 9.68
C ARG A 144 -12.14 19.52 9.47
N MET A 145 -12.29 18.95 8.27
CA MET A 145 -13.34 17.97 7.99
C MET A 145 -13.07 16.61 8.68
N ALA A 146 -11.80 16.25 8.86
CA ALA A 146 -11.37 15.04 9.55
C ALA A 146 -11.52 15.12 11.08
N TYR A 147 -11.86 16.30 11.61
CA TYR A 147 -12.15 16.45 13.03
C TYR A 147 -13.40 15.65 13.44
N PRO A 148 -13.48 15.17 14.70
CA PRO A 148 -14.67 14.48 15.19
C PRO A 148 -15.95 15.31 15.03
N LYS A 149 -17.08 14.65 14.75
CA LYS A 149 -18.39 15.34 14.60
C LYS A 149 -18.77 16.12 15.85
N ALA A 150 -18.51 15.56 17.03
CA ALA A 150 -18.76 16.21 18.32
C ALA A 150 -17.99 17.53 18.50
N LEU A 151 -16.90 17.71 17.76
CA LEU A 151 -16.05 18.90 17.80
C LEU A 151 -16.20 19.77 16.55
N GLY A 152 -17.30 19.62 15.80
CA GLY A 152 -17.62 20.45 14.63
C GLY A 152 -17.00 20.00 13.31
N GLY A 153 -16.37 18.82 13.25
CA GLY A 153 -15.91 18.23 12.00
C GLY A 153 -16.96 17.32 11.33
N MET A 154 -16.56 16.63 10.26
CA MET A 154 -17.43 15.69 9.53
C MET A 154 -17.21 14.23 9.96
N GLY A 155 -16.23 13.98 10.84
CA GLY A 155 -15.83 12.64 11.27
C GLY A 155 -15.24 11.80 10.14
N PHE A 156 -14.59 12.44 9.16
CA PHE A 156 -13.68 11.74 8.26
C PHE A 156 -12.40 11.36 9.01
N ARG A 157 -11.62 10.40 8.50
CA ARG A 157 -10.34 10.03 9.12
C ARG A 157 -9.22 10.90 8.55
N ASP A 158 -8.37 11.40 9.44
CA ASP A 158 -7.02 11.82 9.09
C ASP A 158 -6.20 10.57 8.76
N LEU A 159 -5.77 10.44 7.51
CA LEU A 159 -5.15 9.20 7.04
C LEU A 159 -3.77 8.99 7.65
N HIS A 160 -3.05 10.06 7.99
CA HIS A 160 -1.73 9.97 8.60
C HIS A 160 -1.81 9.41 10.02
N SER A 161 -2.65 10.00 10.87
CA SER A 161 -2.90 9.53 12.23
C SER A 161 -3.46 8.11 12.23
N PHE A 162 -4.34 7.80 11.28
CA PHE A 162 -4.87 6.44 11.13
C PHE A 162 -3.79 5.43 10.71
N ASN A 163 -2.86 5.81 9.83
CA ASN A 163 -1.72 4.97 9.45
C ASN A 163 -0.80 4.70 10.64
N LEU A 164 -0.47 5.73 11.42
CA LEU A 164 0.34 5.60 12.64
C LEU A 164 -0.33 4.66 13.65
N ALA A 165 -1.63 4.84 13.89
CA ALA A 165 -2.40 3.98 14.79
C ALA A 165 -2.39 2.51 14.36
N MET A 166 -2.47 2.23 13.06
CA MET A 166 -2.40 0.86 12.55
C MET A 166 -1.02 0.23 12.70
N ILE A 167 0.05 0.99 12.50
CA ILE A 167 1.42 0.50 12.72
C ILE A 167 1.66 0.27 14.21
N ALA A 168 1.24 1.20 15.06
CA ALA A 168 1.31 1.04 16.51
C ALA A 168 0.58 -0.24 16.98
N LYS A 169 -0.60 -0.53 16.39
CA LYS A 169 -1.30 -1.80 16.64
C LYS A 169 -0.48 -3.02 16.23
N GLN A 170 0.28 -2.97 15.14
CA GLN A 170 1.19 -4.06 14.78
C GLN A 170 2.35 -4.21 15.76
N GLY A 171 2.97 -3.10 16.16
CA GLY A 171 3.99 -3.11 17.21
C GLY A 171 3.48 -3.74 18.51
N TRP A 172 2.27 -3.35 18.93
CA TRP A 172 1.58 -3.95 20.07
C TRP A 172 1.35 -5.46 19.92
N ASN A 173 0.92 -5.91 18.72
CA ASN A 173 0.74 -7.34 18.45
C ASN A 173 2.07 -8.11 18.53
N ILE A 174 3.17 -7.54 18.01
CA ILE A 174 4.50 -8.16 18.08
C ILE A 174 4.91 -8.37 19.54
N MET A 175 4.64 -7.39 20.40
CA MET A 175 4.96 -7.48 21.83
C MET A 175 4.06 -8.45 22.59
N THR A 176 2.75 -8.37 22.40
CA THR A 176 1.77 -9.14 23.18
C THR A 176 1.56 -10.57 22.68
N LYS A 177 1.92 -10.86 21.42
CA LYS A 177 1.76 -12.18 20.79
C LYS A 177 3.09 -12.69 20.22
N PRO A 178 4.10 -12.94 21.07
CA PRO A 178 5.46 -13.29 20.64
C PRO A 178 5.55 -14.65 19.94
N HIS A 179 4.55 -15.52 20.10
CA HIS A 179 4.51 -16.83 19.48
C HIS A 179 4.16 -16.81 17.98
N THR A 180 3.61 -15.69 17.49
CA THR A 180 3.24 -15.54 16.07
C THR A 180 4.49 -15.57 15.18
N LEU A 181 4.34 -16.09 13.96
CA LEU A 181 5.45 -16.16 13.01
C LEU A 181 6.05 -14.79 12.71
N VAL A 182 5.20 -13.77 12.57
CA VAL A 182 5.64 -12.38 12.33
C VAL A 182 6.47 -11.86 13.50
N ALA A 183 6.01 -12.04 14.74
CA ALA A 183 6.77 -11.58 15.91
C ALA A 183 8.13 -12.28 16.03
N LYS A 184 8.18 -13.61 15.81
CA LYS A 184 9.43 -14.38 15.80
C LYS A 184 10.39 -13.89 14.72
N LEU A 185 9.89 -13.66 13.51
CA LEU A 185 10.71 -13.22 12.38
C LEU A 185 11.24 -11.79 12.57
N TYR A 186 10.42 -10.87 13.07
CA TYR A 186 10.84 -9.51 13.37
C TYR A 186 11.86 -9.47 14.50
N LYS A 187 11.65 -10.24 15.58
CA LYS A 187 12.61 -10.36 16.67
C LYS A 187 13.95 -10.89 16.17
N ALA A 188 13.95 -12.03 15.48
CA ALA A 188 15.17 -12.65 14.96
C ALA A 188 15.95 -11.72 14.01
N ARG A 189 15.24 -10.94 13.18
CA ARG A 189 15.87 -10.08 12.17
C ARG A 189 16.34 -8.73 12.70
N TYR A 190 15.58 -8.08 13.56
CA TYR A 190 15.80 -6.66 13.90
C TYR A 190 16.19 -6.42 15.36
N PHE A 191 15.76 -7.26 16.29
CA PHE A 191 16.05 -7.11 17.72
C PHE A 191 16.24 -8.48 18.40
N PRO A 192 17.24 -9.28 17.97
CA PRO A 192 17.37 -10.66 18.45
C PRO A 192 17.65 -10.74 19.96
N ASN A 193 18.44 -9.79 20.47
CA ASN A 193 18.94 -9.76 21.84
C ASN A 193 18.36 -8.60 22.67
N SER A 194 17.30 -7.95 22.18
CA SER A 194 16.72 -6.74 22.78
C SER A 194 15.19 -6.75 22.75
N SER A 195 14.58 -5.72 23.34
CA SER A 195 13.15 -5.48 23.24
C SER A 195 12.83 -4.64 21.99
N LEU A 196 11.54 -4.58 21.62
CA LEU A 196 11.09 -3.75 20.50
C LEU A 196 11.43 -2.27 20.72
N PHE A 197 11.30 -1.76 21.94
CA PHE A 197 11.51 -0.34 22.24
C PHE A 197 12.98 0.04 22.35
N ASP A 198 13.84 -0.90 22.74
CA ASP A 198 15.29 -0.68 22.83
C ASP A 198 16.00 -0.92 21.48
N SER A 199 15.23 -1.34 20.46
CA SER A 199 15.78 -1.66 19.16
C SER A 199 16.17 -0.40 18.38
N GLN A 200 17.29 -0.50 17.64
CA GLN A 200 17.74 0.56 16.73
C GLN A 200 17.41 0.18 15.29
N LEU A 201 17.32 1.18 14.41
CA LEU A 201 17.02 0.96 12.98
C LEU A 201 18.04 0.06 12.27
N GLY A 202 19.29 0.04 12.74
CA GLY A 202 20.39 -0.69 12.12
C GLY A 202 20.77 -0.16 10.72
N HIS A 203 21.66 -0.89 10.02
CA HIS A 203 22.25 -0.41 8.76
C HIS A 203 21.36 -0.63 7.52
N ASN A 204 20.58 -1.71 7.47
CA ASN A 204 19.71 -2.04 6.32
C ASN A 204 18.29 -2.45 6.73
N PRO A 205 17.52 -1.54 7.35
CA PRO A 205 16.15 -1.83 7.74
C PRO A 205 15.23 -1.95 6.53
N SER A 206 14.34 -2.95 6.54
CA SER A 206 13.24 -3.00 5.59
C SER A 206 12.30 -1.82 5.80
N TYR A 207 11.52 -1.47 4.77
CA TYR A 207 10.60 -0.35 4.88
C TYR A 207 9.49 -0.56 5.93
N ALA A 208 9.04 -1.80 6.13
CA ALA A 208 8.04 -2.13 7.15
C ALA A 208 8.59 -2.03 8.59
N TRP A 209 9.91 -2.02 8.76
CA TRP A 209 10.56 -1.90 10.07
C TRP A 209 10.83 -0.44 10.47
N ARG A 210 10.95 0.46 9.50
CA ARG A 210 11.18 1.88 9.75
C ARG A 210 9.92 2.58 10.25
#